data_AF-A0A502TJ45-F1
#
_entry.id   AF-A0A502TJ45-F1
#
_cell.length_a   1.000
_cell.length_b   1.000
_cell.length_c   1.000
_cell.angle_alpha   90.00
_cell.angle_beta   90.00
_cell.angle_gamma   90.00
#
_symmetry.space_group_name_H-M   'P 1'
#
loop_
_entity.id
_entity.type
_entity.pdbx_description
1 polymer ?
#
loop_
_entity_poly.entity_id
_entity_poly.type
_entity_poly.pdbx_seq_one_letter_code
_entity_poly.pdbx_strand_id
1 'polypeptide(L)'
;MGGDGRGVSKEDNITETSQTVAAGQLRAFIERVERLEEEKKTISDDIREVFQEARGTGFDVKAMRAIIRLRKKDQAERQEEESILDLYKAALGMV
;
A
#
# COMPACT_ATOMS: atom_id res chain seq x y z
N MET A 1 -27.80 58.96 10.11
CA MET A 1 -28.20 57.64 10.64
C MET A 1 -28.48 56.77 9.42
N GLY A 2 -27.60 55.90 8.95
CA GLY A 2 -26.70 54.99 9.65
C GLY A 2 -27.39 53.63 9.69
N GLY A 3 -27.02 52.72 8.77
CA GLY A 3 -27.55 51.37 8.71
C GLY A 3 -27.35 50.69 7.36
N ASP A 4 -26.08 50.45 6.99
CA ASP A 4 -25.70 49.59 5.86
C ASP A 4 -26.32 48.19 6.04
N GLY A 5 -27.33 47.89 5.24
CA GLY A 5 -27.85 46.55 5.05
C GLY A 5 -26.83 45.74 4.23
N ARG A 6 -25.86 45.15 4.93
CA ARG A 6 -24.87 44.22 4.37
C ARG A 6 -25.63 43.01 3.80
N GLY A 7 -25.91 43.04 2.50
CA GLY A 7 -26.45 41.90 1.77
C GLY A 7 -25.45 40.75 1.85
N VAL A 8 -25.86 39.64 2.46
CA VAL A 8 -25.08 38.40 2.45
C VAL A 8 -25.15 37.88 1.01
N SER A 9 -24.02 37.95 0.31
CA SER A 9 -23.88 37.64 -1.11
C SER A 9 -24.07 36.14 -1.35
N LYS A 10 -24.85 35.81 -2.38
CA LYS A 10 -25.14 34.44 -2.79
C LYS A 10 -23.87 33.67 -3.19
N GLU A 11 -22.81 34.36 -3.60
CA GLU A 11 -21.48 33.79 -3.85
C GLU A 11 -20.78 33.19 -2.62
N ASP A 12 -20.98 33.75 -1.42
CA ASP A 12 -20.32 33.24 -0.20
C ASP A 12 -20.87 31.86 0.19
N ASN A 13 -22.18 31.66 0.01
CA ASN A 13 -22.86 30.41 0.36
C ASN A 13 -22.48 29.24 -0.55
N ILE A 14 -22.22 29.50 -1.84
CA ILE A 14 -21.83 28.47 -2.82
C ILE A 14 -20.41 27.99 -2.52
N THR A 15 -19.51 28.91 -2.20
CA THR A 15 -18.10 28.61 -1.87
C THR A 15 -18.00 27.82 -0.57
N GLU A 16 -18.74 28.22 0.46
CA GLU A 16 -18.82 27.53 1.75
C GLU A 16 -19.40 26.12 1.59
N THR A 17 -20.47 25.97 0.79
CA THR A 17 -21.04 24.65 0.47
C THR A 17 -20.05 23.78 -0.30
N SER A 18 -19.35 24.30 -1.30
CA SER A 18 -18.31 23.55 -2.04
C SER A 18 -17.14 23.12 -1.13
N GLN A 19 -16.70 23.97 -0.19
CA GLN A 19 -15.68 23.62 0.79
C GLN A 19 -16.16 22.52 1.74
N THR A 20 -17.43 22.54 2.17
CA THR A 20 -17.99 21.47 3.03
C THR A 20 -18.10 20.14 2.30
N VAL A 21 -18.45 20.14 1.00
CA VAL A 21 -18.49 18.93 0.16
C VAL A 21 -17.09 18.37 -0.03
N ALA A 22 -16.09 19.21 -0.32
CA ALA A 22 -14.69 18.78 -0.46
C ALA A 22 -14.13 18.22 0.86
N ALA A 23 -14.44 18.86 2.00
CA ALA A 23 -14.06 18.37 3.33
C ALA A 23 -14.73 17.03 3.67
N GLY A 24 -15.99 16.84 3.28
CA GLY A 24 -16.71 15.56 3.44
C GLY A 24 -16.09 14.42 2.62
N GLN A 25 -15.72 14.69 1.36
CA GLN A 25 -15.03 13.71 0.52
C GLN A 25 -13.65 13.34 1.07
N LEU A 26 -12.87 14.32 1.52
CA LEU A 26 -11.57 14.08 2.14
C LEU A 26 -11.71 13.21 3.40
N ARG A 27 -12.68 13.50 4.28
CA ARG A 27 -12.95 12.69 5.47
C ARG A 27 -13.32 11.25 5.08
N ALA A 28 -14.17 11.04 4.08
CA ALA A 28 -14.54 9.71 3.62
C ALA A 28 -13.34 8.91 3.06
N PHE A 29 -12.39 9.56 2.36
CA PHE A 29 -11.16 8.92 1.92
C PHE A 29 -10.26 8.54 3.11
N ILE A 30 -10.09 9.45 4.08
CA ILE A 30 -9.27 9.20 5.28
C ILE A 30 -9.83 8.01 6.06
N GLU A 31 -11.12 8.01 6.39
CA GLU A 31 -11.77 6.93 7.14
C GLU A 31 -11.64 5.57 6.42
N ARG A 32 -11.76 5.58 5.08
CA ARG A 32 -11.57 4.36 4.29
C ARG A 32 -10.13 3.86 4.35
N VAL A 33 -9.14 4.76 4.29
CA VAL A 33 -7.72 4.40 4.39
C VAL A 33 -7.37 3.90 5.78
N GLU A 34 -7.87 4.54 6.84
CA GLU A 34 -7.66 4.12 8.23
C GLU A 34 -8.17 2.70 8.46
N ARG A 35 -9.39 2.38 8.01
CA ARG A 35 -9.93 1.02 8.07
C ARG A 35 -9.04 0.02 7.32
N LEU A 36 -8.56 0.38 6.13
CA LEU A 36 -7.67 -0.49 5.35
C LEU A 36 -6.31 -0.70 6.03
N GLU A 37 -5.76 0.31 6.71
CA GLU A 37 -4.53 0.17 7.48
C GLU A 37 -4.72 -0.72 8.73
N GLU A 38 -5.88 -0.65 9.39
CA GLU A 38 -6.24 -1.58 10.47
C GLU A 38 -6.33 -3.04 9.97
N GLU A 39 -7.06 -3.27 8.87
CA GLU A 39 -7.14 -4.59 8.23
C GLU A 39 -5.75 -5.13 7.84
N LYS A 40 -4.93 -4.29 7.21
CA LYS A 40 -3.55 -4.61 6.83
C LYS A 40 -2.68 -4.95 8.04
N LYS A 41 -2.89 -4.28 9.18
CA LYS A 41 -2.17 -4.59 10.42
C LYS A 41 -2.54 -5.98 10.91
N THR A 42 -3.84 -6.29 11.01
CA THR A 42 -4.32 -7.63 11.40
C THR A 42 -3.72 -8.72 10.50
N ILE A 43 -3.81 -8.55 9.19
CA ILE A 43 -3.22 -9.50 8.22
C ILE A 43 -1.70 -9.63 8.41
N SER A 44 -1.02 -8.51 8.70
CA SER A 44 0.43 -8.53 8.93
C SER A 44 0.81 -9.29 10.19
N ASP A 45 -0.01 -9.20 11.23
CA ASP A 45 0.18 -9.92 12.49
C ASP A 45 -0.09 -11.42 12.30
N ASP A 46 -1.16 -11.79 11.60
CA ASP A 46 -1.44 -13.20 11.23
C ASP A 46 -0.28 -13.82 10.43
N ILE A 47 0.27 -13.09 9.45
CA ILE A 47 1.44 -13.53 8.67
C ILE A 47 2.66 -13.73 9.58
N ARG A 48 2.86 -12.88 10.59
CA ARG A 48 3.97 -13.05 11.55
C ARG A 48 3.78 -14.30 12.39
N GLU A 49 2.58 -14.60 12.85
CA GLU A 49 2.28 -15.81 13.62
C GLU A 49 2.59 -17.07 12.82
N VAL A 50 2.17 -17.13 11.55
CA VAL A 50 2.50 -18.25 10.64
C VAL A 50 4.01 -18.45 10.51
N PHE A 51 4.78 -17.35 10.36
CA PHE A 51 6.24 -17.47 10.30
C PHE A 51 6.86 -17.91 11.63
N GLN A 52 6.27 -17.52 12.76
CA GLN A 52 6.74 -17.98 14.08
C GLN A 52 6.46 -19.46 14.29
N GLU A 53 5.28 -19.93 13.90
CA GLU A 53 4.91 -21.36 13.93
C GLU A 53 5.84 -22.18 13.03
N ALA A 54 6.09 -21.72 11.80
CA ALA A 54 7.03 -22.35 10.87
C ALA A 54 8.44 -22.45 11.48
N ARG A 55 8.89 -21.41 12.20
CA ARG A 55 10.17 -21.43 12.89
C ARG A 55 10.19 -22.45 14.05
N GLY A 56 9.10 -22.52 14.82
CA GLY A 56 8.96 -23.47 15.94
C GLY A 56 8.92 -24.93 15.49
N THR A 57 8.44 -25.19 14.28
CA THR A 57 8.42 -26.51 13.64
C THR A 57 9.72 -26.87 12.93
N GLY A 58 10.67 -25.93 12.82
CA GLY A 58 12.02 -26.16 12.28
C GLY A 58 12.25 -25.67 10.85
N PHE A 59 11.34 -24.92 10.24
CA PHE A 59 11.55 -24.33 8.91
C PHE A 59 12.38 -23.04 8.97
N ASP A 60 13.18 -22.80 7.92
CA ASP A 60 13.88 -21.52 7.73
C ASP A 60 12.95 -20.46 7.13
N VAL A 61 12.53 -19.53 8.00
CA VAL A 61 11.70 -18.36 7.63
C VAL A 61 12.35 -17.48 6.55
N LYS A 62 13.69 -17.37 6.50
CA LYS A 62 14.38 -16.59 5.46
C LYS A 62 14.20 -17.24 4.09
N ALA A 63 14.38 -18.55 4.01
CA ALA A 63 14.16 -19.33 2.79
C ALA A 63 12.70 -19.22 2.34
N MET A 64 11.74 -19.36 3.27
CA MET A 64 10.31 -19.21 2.96
C MET A 64 9.98 -17.83 2.40
N ARG A 65 10.52 -16.75 2.99
CA ARG A 65 10.34 -15.38 2.48
C ARG A 65 10.94 -15.20 1.08
N ALA A 66 12.08 -15.83 0.80
CA ALA A 66 12.68 -15.81 -0.53
C ALA A 66 11.78 -16.52 -1.56
N ILE A 67 11.25 -17.69 -1.23
CA ILE A 67 10.32 -18.44 -2.07
C ILE A 67 9.05 -17.62 -2.33
N ILE A 68 8.45 -17.00 -1.31
CA ILE A 68 7.25 -16.17 -1.49
C ILE A 68 7.54 -14.99 -2.42
N ARG A 69 8.70 -14.31 -2.28
CA ARG A 69 9.10 -13.24 -3.20
C ARG A 69 9.26 -13.73 -4.63
N LEU A 70 9.94 -14.87 -4.83
CA LEU A 70 10.09 -15.49 -6.15
C LEU A 70 8.73 -15.84 -6.75
N ARG A 71 7.80 -16.37 -5.96
CA ARG A 71 6.44 -16.71 -6.41
C ARG A 71 5.57 -15.50 -6.73
N LYS A 72 5.89 -14.33 -6.17
CA LYS A 72 5.20 -13.06 -6.49
C LYS A 72 5.72 -12.41 -7.77
N LYS A 73 6.94 -12.73 -8.21
CA LYS A 73 7.47 -12.24 -9.49
C LYS A 73 6.76 -12.93 -10.64
N ASP A 74 6.46 -12.15 -11.67
CA ASP A 74 5.86 -12.68 -12.90
C ASP A 74 6.78 -13.73 -13.53
N GLN A 75 6.19 -14.74 -14.19
CA GLN A 75 6.98 -15.82 -14.78
C GLN A 75 7.91 -15.31 -15.89
N ALA A 76 7.49 -14.31 -16.66
CA ALA A 76 8.32 -13.71 -17.70
C ALA A 76 9.49 -12.92 -17.09
N GLU A 77 9.20 -12.12 -16.06
CA GLU A 77 10.23 -11.35 -15.32
C GLU A 77 11.28 -12.27 -14.68
N ARG A 78 10.85 -13.42 -14.10
CA ARG A 78 11.80 -14.43 -13.60
C ARG A 78 12.68 -15.01 -14.68
N GLN A 79 12.11 -15.34 -15.85
CA GLN A 79 12.87 -15.95 -16.94
C GLN A 79 13.89 -14.98 -17.54
N GLU A 80 13.53 -13.70 -17.62
CA GLU A 80 14.43 -12.64 -18.10
C GLU A 80 15.58 -12.40 -17.12
N GLU A 81 15.29 -12.26 -15.82
CA GLU A 81 16.32 -12.13 -14.78
C GLU A 81 17.28 -13.32 -14.74
N GLU A 82 16.74 -14.55 -14.86
CA GLU A 82 17.54 -15.78 -14.87
C GLU A 82 18.45 -15.85 -16.10
N SER A 83 17.94 -15.46 -17.28
CA SER A 83 18.73 -15.40 -18.52
C SER A 83 19.90 -14.41 -18.41
N ILE A 84 19.67 -13.25 -17.79
CA ILE A 84 20.70 -12.23 -17.57
C ILE A 84 21.74 -12.74 -16.55
N LEU A 85 21.29 -13.35 -15.46
CA LEU A 85 22.17 -13.93 -14.45
C LEU A 85 23.05 -15.02 -15.03
N ASP A 86 22.51 -15.90 -15.86
CA ASP A 86 23.26 -16.99 -16.47
C ASP A 86 24.28 -16.49 -17.48
N LEU A 87 23.95 -15.44 -18.27
CA LEU A 87 24.93 -14.76 -19.11
C LEU A 87 26.11 -14.21 -18.28
N TYR A 88 25.83 -13.59 -17.14
CA TYR A 88 26.88 -13.06 -16.26
C TYR A 88 27.68 -14.15 -15.56
N LYS A 89 27.06 -15.23 -15.09
CA LYS A 89 27.79 -16.38 -14.52
C LYS A 89 28.71 -17.03 -15.57
N ALA A 90 28.24 -17.16 -16.81
CA ALA A 90 29.05 -17.66 -17.92
C ALA A 90 30.25 -16.73 -18.20
N ALA A 91 30.03 -15.41 -18.23
CA ALA A 91 31.10 -14.43 -18.39
C ALA A 91 32.12 -14.44 -17.24
N LEU A 92 31.68 -14.79 -16.02
CA LEU A 92 32.51 -14.89 -14.83
C LEU A 92 33.12 -16.29 -14.61
N GLY A 93 32.82 -17.28 -15.46
CA GLY A 93 33.32 -18.66 -15.33
C GLY A 93 32.78 -19.42 -14.12
N MET A 94 31.59 -19.06 -13.64
CA MET A 94 30.94 -19.67 -12.46
C MET A 94 30.02 -20.85 -12.81
N VAL A 95 30.22 -21.50 -13.97
CA VAL A 95 29.39 -22.60 -14.53
C VAL A 95 30.11 -23.93 -14.43
#